data_AF-A0A6M2ET19-F1
#
_entry.id   AF-A0A6M2ET19-F1
#
_cell.length_a   1.000
_cell.length_b   1.000
_cell.length_c   1.000
_cell.angle_alpha   90.00
_cell.angle_beta   90.00
_cell.angle_gamma   90.00
#
_symmetry.space_group_name_H-M   'P 1'
#
loop_
_entity.id
_entity.type
_entity.pdbx_description
1 polymer ?
#
loop_
_entity_poly.entity_id
_entity_poly.type
_entity_poly.pdbx_seq_one_letter_code
_entity_poly.pdbx_strand_id
1 'polypeptide(L)'
;MSLDSQDSTSPSFNRDWFFPSPSFIHQSPPKPPKPHRRFSTASKHSPDSNISNPPSFRSSPSLSPTTTSKYGRLLRRVEFPRPPDKSSIQHQNDSVLDPKPVVSSEKKQSTVKVSSGSLGLRVRVRWNLAITVAIVITALTSLVHKNFTLHNQVIVLQDQILKLNVRLRACNLLSNVDTFDSVMRELDDIGYGSDNGLKNLALIVSVTLLSIPVLAFKYIDFVSKSRSSDSVSEEALLNKQLAYRVDIFLSVHPYAKPLALLVATLLVICLGGLALFGVTDDNLADCLWLSWTFIADSGNHANTEGIGPRLVSVSISFGGMLIFAMMLGLVSDAISEKFDSLRKGRSKVVEQNHTLILGWSDKLGSLLNQLGIANESLGGGIVVVMAERDKEEMEMDIAKMEFDFKGTSVICRSGSPLILADLKKVSVSKARAIIVLAEDGNADQSDARALRTVLSLTGVKEGLKGHIVVELSDLDNEVLLKLVGGDLVKTVVAHDVIGRLMIQCARQPGLAQIWEDILGFENCEFYIKRWPQLHGMQFEDILISFPGAIPCGIKVASCDGKIILNPEDSYVLQEDDEILVIAEDDDSYAPAALPTVLSFSLRNKDFL
;
A
#
# COMPACT_ATOMS: atom_id res chain seq x y z
N MET A 1 -14.33 -68.76 17.12
CA MET A 1 -15.68 -68.21 16.89
C MET A 1 -15.57 -67.21 15.76
N SER A 2 -16.25 -67.27 14.61
CA SER A 2 -17.04 -68.28 13.89
C SER A 2 -18.00 -67.50 12.98
N LEU A 3 -17.84 -67.62 11.65
CA LEU A 3 -18.84 -67.26 10.61
C LEU A 3 -19.16 -65.73 10.50
N ASP A 4 -19.48 -65.14 9.33
CA ASP A 4 -19.44 -65.61 7.94
C ASP A 4 -19.30 -64.43 6.95
N SER A 5 -19.09 -64.75 5.67
CA SER A 5 -18.98 -63.82 4.52
C SER A 5 -20.31 -63.19 4.07
N GLN A 6 -20.26 -62.02 3.39
CA GLN A 6 -20.70 -61.88 1.97
C GLN A 6 -20.49 -60.48 1.37
N ASP A 7 -20.44 -60.43 0.02
CA ASP A 7 -20.31 -59.25 -0.84
C ASP A 7 -21.55 -58.34 -0.87
N SER A 8 -21.40 -57.09 -1.34
CA SER A 8 -21.93 -56.62 -2.65
C SER A 8 -22.34 -55.13 -2.76
N THR A 9 -22.00 -54.57 -3.93
CA THR A 9 -22.70 -53.49 -4.69
C THR A 9 -22.74 -52.03 -4.23
N SER A 10 -22.63 -51.17 -5.25
CA SER A 10 -22.65 -49.70 -5.29
C SER A 10 -24.04 -49.07 -5.05
N PRO A 11 -24.13 -47.84 -4.50
CA PRO A 11 -25.38 -47.10 -4.40
C PRO A 11 -25.68 -46.29 -5.68
N SER A 12 -26.78 -46.61 -6.37
CA SER A 12 -27.43 -45.71 -7.31
C SER A 12 -28.48 -44.86 -6.60
N PHE A 13 -28.42 -43.54 -6.76
CA PHE A 13 -29.39 -42.60 -6.18
C PHE A 13 -30.40 -42.12 -7.21
N ASN A 14 -31.57 -42.78 -7.27
CA ASN A 14 -32.75 -42.20 -7.90
C ASN A 14 -33.28 -41.03 -7.04
N ARG A 15 -33.54 -39.87 -7.66
CA ARG A 15 -34.32 -38.76 -7.06
C ARG A 15 -35.60 -38.53 -7.85
N ASP A 16 -36.69 -39.11 -7.37
CA ASP A 16 -38.03 -38.78 -7.85
C ASP A 16 -38.40 -37.34 -7.44
N TRP A 17 -38.86 -36.53 -8.41
CA TRP A 17 -39.35 -35.18 -8.17
C TRP A 17 -40.88 -35.13 -8.26
N PHE A 18 -41.54 -34.88 -7.13
CA PHE A 18 -42.99 -34.66 -7.06
C PHE A 18 -43.37 -33.22 -7.43
N PHE A 19 -44.26 -33.07 -8.42
CA PHE A 19 -44.96 -31.81 -8.71
C PHE A 19 -46.33 -31.76 -7.98
N PRO A 20 -46.67 -30.68 -7.26
CA PRO A 20 -48.03 -30.44 -6.79
C PRO A 20 -48.81 -29.58 -7.80
N SER A 21 -49.83 -30.15 -8.43
CA SER A 21 -50.82 -29.43 -9.25
C SER A 21 -52.14 -29.25 -8.49
N PRO A 22 -52.69 -28.02 -8.38
CA PRO A 22 -54.03 -27.81 -7.83
C PRO A 22 -55.08 -28.02 -8.92
N SER A 23 -56.08 -28.86 -8.62
CA SER A 23 -57.20 -29.18 -9.49
C SER A 23 -58.48 -28.48 -9.06
N PHE A 24 -59.23 -27.88 -9.99
CA PHE A 24 -60.69 -27.69 -9.87
C PHE A 24 -61.36 -27.61 -11.26
N ILE A 25 -62.65 -27.98 -11.31
CA ILE A 25 -63.35 -28.45 -12.52
C ILE A 25 -64.60 -27.62 -12.83
N HIS A 26 -64.83 -27.38 -14.13
CA HIS A 26 -66.05 -26.96 -14.86
C HIS A 26 -66.92 -25.78 -14.37
N GLN A 27 -67.12 -24.82 -15.30
CA GLN A 27 -68.44 -24.41 -15.78
C GLN A 27 -68.37 -23.94 -17.26
N SER A 28 -69.50 -23.99 -17.98
CA SER A 28 -69.61 -23.90 -19.45
C SER A 28 -70.02 -22.48 -19.95
N PRO A 29 -69.97 -22.16 -21.28
CA PRO A 29 -69.54 -20.83 -21.73
C PRO A 29 -70.64 -19.86 -22.19
N PRO A 30 -70.31 -18.56 -22.33
CA PRO A 30 -70.94 -17.65 -23.28
C PRO A 30 -70.00 -17.19 -24.43
N LYS A 31 -70.62 -16.59 -25.46
CA LYS A 31 -70.10 -16.35 -26.83
C LYS A 31 -69.05 -15.21 -26.96
N PRO A 32 -68.24 -15.19 -28.05
CA PRO A 32 -67.24 -14.15 -28.28
C PRO A 32 -67.83 -12.83 -28.83
N PRO A 33 -67.28 -11.65 -28.45
CA PRO A 33 -67.53 -10.39 -29.15
C PRO A 33 -66.75 -10.30 -30.47
N LYS A 34 -67.37 -9.66 -31.48
CA LYS A 34 -66.77 -9.36 -32.80
C LYS A 34 -65.90 -8.09 -32.76
N PRO A 35 -64.97 -7.89 -33.72
CA PRO A 35 -64.09 -6.72 -33.75
C PRO A 35 -64.83 -5.47 -34.26
N HIS A 36 -64.58 -4.32 -33.62
CA HIS A 36 -65.04 -3.02 -34.10
C HIS A 36 -64.02 -2.37 -35.04
N ARG A 37 -64.29 -2.45 -36.34
CA ARG A 37 -63.84 -1.43 -37.32
C ARG A 37 -64.70 -0.18 -37.16
N ARG A 38 -64.10 1.02 -37.32
CA ARG A 38 -64.76 2.09 -38.07
C ARG A 38 -63.75 2.94 -38.86
N PHE A 39 -64.10 3.18 -40.11
CA PHE A 39 -63.38 4.02 -41.07
C PHE A 39 -63.90 5.46 -41.05
N SER A 40 -63.03 6.40 -41.46
CA SER A 40 -63.29 7.41 -42.52
C SER A 40 -62.01 8.22 -42.73
N THR A 41 -61.28 8.26 -43.86
CA THR A 41 -61.53 8.42 -45.32
C THR A 41 -61.53 9.87 -45.82
N ALA A 42 -60.62 10.13 -46.79
CA ALA A 42 -60.55 11.29 -47.71
C ALA A 42 -60.13 12.65 -47.08
N SER A 43 -59.48 13.58 -47.81
CA SER A 43 -59.30 13.68 -49.27
C SER A 43 -57.95 14.32 -49.68
N LYS A 44 -57.58 14.18 -50.96
CA LYS A 44 -56.50 14.94 -51.62
C LYS A 44 -57.03 16.30 -52.07
N HIS A 45 -56.22 17.36 -52.01
CA HIS A 45 -56.16 18.39 -53.07
C HIS A 45 -54.92 19.30 -52.95
N SER A 46 -54.26 19.52 -54.09
CA SER A 46 -53.37 20.64 -54.45
C SER A 46 -54.11 21.50 -55.52
N PRO A 47 -53.59 22.64 -56.07
CA PRO A 47 -52.22 23.18 -56.05
C PRO A 47 -52.06 24.74 -55.93
N ASP A 48 -50.87 25.23 -56.28
CA ASP A 48 -50.45 26.62 -56.65
C ASP A 48 -50.40 27.72 -55.56
N SER A 49 -49.45 28.67 -55.54
CA SER A 49 -48.17 28.95 -56.26
C SER A 49 -47.34 29.93 -55.38
N ASN A 50 -45.99 30.06 -55.42
CA ASN A 50 -45.20 30.72 -56.48
C ASN A 50 -43.67 30.76 -56.18
N ILE A 51 -42.86 30.66 -57.25
CA ILE A 51 -41.60 31.42 -57.54
C ILE A 51 -40.22 31.04 -56.91
N SER A 52 -39.38 30.43 -57.79
CA SER A 52 -37.92 30.56 -58.06
C SER A 52 -36.78 30.11 -57.09
N ASN A 53 -35.95 29.20 -57.65
CA ASN A 53 -34.51 28.90 -57.40
C ASN A 53 -33.68 29.39 -58.65
N PRO A 54 -32.34 29.14 -58.84
CA PRO A 54 -31.16 28.95 -57.96
C PRO A 54 -30.06 30.04 -58.31
N PRO A 55 -28.80 29.83 -58.81
CA PRO A 55 -27.73 28.82 -58.60
C PRO A 55 -26.24 29.33 -58.47
N SER A 56 -25.51 28.84 -57.44
CA SER A 56 -24.10 28.31 -57.50
C SER A 56 -22.82 29.18 -57.75
N PHE A 57 -21.69 28.65 -57.21
CA PHE A 57 -20.24 28.84 -57.53
C PHE A 57 -19.51 30.18 -57.31
N ARG A 58 -18.42 30.21 -56.50
CA ARG A 58 -17.01 29.96 -56.95
C ARG A 58 -15.92 29.99 -55.85
N SER A 59 -14.73 29.55 -56.26
CA SER A 59 -13.47 29.18 -55.59
C SER A 59 -12.54 30.28 -55.02
N SER A 60 -11.55 29.83 -54.24
CA SER A 60 -10.41 30.52 -53.59
C SER A 60 -9.39 31.22 -54.51
N PRO A 61 -8.46 32.00 -53.91
CA PRO A 61 -7.01 31.69 -53.87
C PRO A 61 -6.39 31.96 -52.46
N SER A 62 -5.19 31.58 -51.99
CA SER A 62 -4.09 30.63 -52.30
C SER A 62 -2.76 31.29 -51.86
N LEU A 63 -1.97 30.64 -50.99
CA LEU A 63 -0.48 30.55 -50.92
C LEU A 63 0.10 30.47 -49.48
N SER A 64 1.24 29.78 -49.37
CA SER A 64 2.04 29.44 -48.18
C SER A 64 3.51 29.94 -48.39
N PRO A 65 4.55 29.66 -47.55
CA PRO A 65 4.66 28.80 -46.35
C PRO A 65 5.54 29.36 -45.18
N THR A 66 6.00 28.44 -44.31
CA THR A 66 7.24 28.43 -43.47
C THR A 66 7.32 28.92 -42.00
N THR A 67 7.83 27.99 -41.17
CA THR A 67 8.78 28.11 -40.03
C THR A 67 8.37 28.48 -38.58
N THR A 68 8.44 27.43 -37.74
CA THR A 68 9.16 27.33 -36.43
C THR A 68 8.56 27.77 -35.08
N SER A 69 8.81 26.87 -34.11
CA SER A 69 9.24 27.13 -32.71
C SER A 69 8.20 27.31 -31.58
N LYS A 70 8.16 26.28 -30.70
CA LYS A 70 7.99 26.33 -29.24
C LYS A 70 6.70 26.95 -28.66
N TYR A 71 5.82 26.09 -28.16
CA TYR A 71 4.91 26.43 -27.06
C TYR A 71 5.38 25.80 -25.75
N GLY A 72 5.60 26.64 -24.74
CA GLY A 72 5.97 26.23 -23.38
C GLY A 72 4.75 25.95 -22.51
N ARG A 73 4.98 25.20 -21.42
CA ARG A 73 3.98 24.93 -20.37
C ARG A 73 3.42 26.23 -19.79
N LEU A 74 2.10 26.34 -19.71
CA LEU A 74 1.42 27.26 -18.80
C LEU A 74 1.05 26.52 -17.50
N LEU A 75 1.81 26.79 -16.45
CA LEU A 75 1.47 26.39 -15.07
C LEU A 75 0.39 27.33 -14.54
N ARG A 76 -0.76 26.77 -14.12
CA ARG A 76 -1.85 27.53 -13.50
C ARG A 76 -1.46 27.93 -12.07
N ARG A 77 -1.17 29.21 -11.87
CA ARG A 77 -0.91 29.83 -10.56
C ARG A 77 -2.22 29.95 -9.78
N VAL A 78 -2.24 29.51 -8.53
CA VAL A 78 -3.38 29.70 -7.62
C VAL A 78 -3.10 30.95 -6.76
N GLU A 79 -4.02 31.90 -6.75
CA GLU A 79 -3.97 33.09 -5.89
C GLU A 79 -4.71 32.84 -4.57
N PHE A 80 -4.18 33.40 -3.48
CA PHE A 80 -4.81 33.40 -2.15
C PHE A 80 -5.51 34.74 -1.88
N PRO A 81 -6.66 34.76 -1.18
CA PRO A 81 -7.42 35.98 -0.94
C PRO A 81 -6.81 36.86 0.17
N ARG A 82 -7.01 38.19 0.03
CA ARG A 82 -6.66 39.21 1.03
C ARG A 82 -7.79 39.40 2.06
N PRO A 83 -7.50 39.90 3.28
CA PRO A 83 -8.51 40.16 4.31
C PRO A 83 -9.35 41.42 4.01
N PRO A 84 -10.60 41.51 4.52
CA PRO A 84 -11.46 42.67 4.32
C PRO A 84 -11.32 43.74 5.41
N ASP A 85 -11.59 45.00 5.03
CA ASP A 85 -11.64 46.16 5.91
C ASP A 85 -13.05 46.43 6.48
N LYS A 86 -13.12 47.33 7.49
CA LYS A 86 -14.34 47.62 8.28
C LYS A 86 -15.30 48.61 7.59
N SER A 87 -16.63 48.37 7.69
CA SER A 87 -17.63 49.45 7.90
C SER A 87 -19.06 48.97 8.24
N SER A 88 -19.58 49.48 9.37
CA SER A 88 -20.97 49.87 9.73
C SER A 88 -22.24 49.13 9.24
N ILE A 89 -23.02 48.63 10.24
CA ILE A 89 -24.47 48.89 10.51
C ILE A 89 -25.51 48.56 9.41
N GLN A 90 -26.48 47.65 9.69
CA GLN A 90 -27.87 47.99 10.11
C GLN A 90 -28.70 46.76 10.56
N HIS A 91 -29.77 46.99 11.33
CA HIS A 91 -30.69 45.97 11.88
C HIS A 91 -31.74 45.49 10.88
N GLN A 92 -32.18 44.23 11.00
CA GLN A 92 -33.61 43.89 11.13
C GLN A 92 -33.85 42.50 11.74
N ASN A 93 -34.94 42.38 12.50
CA ASN A 93 -35.46 41.11 13.03
C ASN A 93 -36.37 40.46 11.99
N ASP A 94 -36.57 39.13 12.06
CA ASP A 94 -37.90 38.60 12.37
C ASP A 94 -37.85 37.11 12.80
N SER A 95 -39.02 36.55 13.16
CA SER A 95 -39.16 35.37 14.05
C SER A 95 -40.14 34.32 13.50
N VAL A 96 -40.33 33.20 14.25
CA VAL A 96 -41.55 32.35 14.39
C VAL A 96 -41.34 30.80 14.28
N LEU A 97 -41.39 30.15 15.46
CA LEU A 97 -42.04 28.88 15.89
C LEU A 97 -41.87 27.49 15.16
N ASP A 98 -41.21 26.56 15.88
CA ASP A 98 -41.62 25.20 16.41
C ASP A 98 -42.83 24.39 15.82
N PRO A 99 -42.95 23.03 15.99
CA PRO A 99 -42.47 22.21 17.14
C PRO A 99 -41.92 20.76 16.90
N LYS A 100 -41.43 20.16 18.02
CA LYS A 100 -40.89 18.79 18.28
C LYS A 100 -41.95 17.65 18.28
N PRO A 101 -41.60 16.32 18.38
CA PRO A 101 -41.24 15.62 19.65
C PRO A 101 -40.15 14.49 19.59
N VAL A 102 -39.18 14.43 20.54
CA VAL A 102 -39.02 13.44 21.67
C VAL A 102 -38.21 12.17 21.28
N VAL A 103 -37.12 11.78 21.99
CA VAL A 103 -37.07 10.91 23.19
C VAL A 103 -35.80 11.13 24.06
N SER A 104 -36.02 11.46 25.34
CA SER A 104 -35.33 11.10 26.63
C SER A 104 -33.79 11.24 26.81
N SER A 105 -33.29 12.19 27.62
CA SER A 105 -32.93 12.08 29.08
C SER A 105 -31.56 11.41 29.35
N GLU A 106 -30.66 11.91 30.22
CA GLU A 106 -30.90 12.36 31.62
C GLU A 106 -30.26 13.70 32.03
N LYS A 107 -30.64 14.17 33.24
CA LYS A 107 -30.20 15.43 33.88
C LYS A 107 -28.98 15.23 34.78
N LYS A 108 -28.12 16.26 34.88
CA LYS A 108 -27.77 16.82 36.20
C LYS A 108 -27.56 18.32 36.14
N GLN A 109 -27.88 18.99 37.24
CA GLN A 109 -28.23 20.41 37.31
C GLN A 109 -27.32 21.09 38.34
N SER A 110 -26.59 22.13 37.95
CA SER A 110 -26.02 23.10 38.90
C SER A 110 -25.86 24.49 38.30
N THR A 111 -26.64 25.39 38.86
CA THR A 111 -26.57 26.87 38.82
C THR A 111 -25.19 27.49 38.61
N VAL A 112 -25.07 28.33 37.58
CA VAL A 112 -23.98 29.33 37.49
C VAL A 112 -24.34 30.53 38.36
N LYS A 113 -23.53 30.79 39.39
CA LYS A 113 -23.43 32.13 40.02
C LYS A 113 -22.21 32.83 39.45
N VAL A 114 -22.36 34.11 39.13
CA VAL A 114 -21.26 34.99 38.74
C VAL A 114 -20.34 35.23 39.94
N SER A 115 -19.04 34.96 39.79
CA SER A 115 -18.00 35.61 40.59
C SER A 115 -16.72 35.83 39.76
N SER A 116 -16.53 37.07 39.35
CA SER A 116 -15.27 37.56 38.81
C SER A 116 -14.19 37.59 39.90
N GLY A 117 -13.10 36.84 39.75
CA GLY A 117 -11.89 37.03 40.57
C GLY A 117 -11.19 35.76 41.06
N SER A 118 -10.46 35.06 40.19
CA SER A 118 -9.40 34.11 40.65
C SER A 118 -8.23 33.89 39.68
N LEU A 119 -8.32 34.33 38.41
CA LEU A 119 -7.28 34.07 37.41
C LEU A 119 -5.92 34.69 37.77
N GLY A 120 -5.92 35.91 38.32
CA GLY A 120 -4.71 36.59 38.77
C GLY A 120 -3.97 35.86 39.90
N LEU A 121 -4.68 35.13 40.77
CA LEU A 121 -4.08 34.46 41.93
C LEU A 121 -3.28 33.22 41.51
N ARG A 122 -3.81 32.37 40.61
CA ARG A 122 -3.08 31.19 40.09
C ARG A 122 -1.83 31.55 39.32
N VAL A 123 -1.85 32.66 38.55
CA VAL A 123 -0.66 33.14 37.84
C VAL A 123 0.38 33.64 38.85
N ARG A 124 0.00 34.49 39.79
CA ARG A 124 0.93 35.04 40.80
C ARG A 124 1.60 33.96 41.66
N VAL A 125 0.88 32.89 42.01
CA VAL A 125 1.43 31.72 42.73
C VAL A 125 2.48 30.97 41.89
N ARG A 126 2.24 30.74 40.59
CA ARG A 126 3.24 30.09 39.71
C ARG A 126 4.49 30.95 39.49
N TRP A 127 4.34 32.27 39.40
CA TRP A 127 5.48 33.20 39.31
C TRP A 127 6.30 33.25 40.59
N ASN A 128 5.65 33.33 41.75
CA ASN A 128 6.34 33.28 43.04
C ASN A 128 7.12 31.97 43.20
N LEU A 129 6.56 30.82 42.83
CA LEU A 129 7.25 29.52 42.86
C LEU A 129 8.45 29.49 41.89
N ALA A 130 8.32 30.04 40.68
CA ALA A 130 9.40 30.08 39.70
C ALA A 130 10.55 31.04 40.10
N ILE A 131 10.24 32.08 40.89
CA ILE A 131 11.18 33.03 41.48
C ILE A 131 11.88 32.41 42.70
N THR A 132 11.15 31.77 43.62
CA THR A 132 11.77 31.10 44.77
C THR A 132 12.69 29.97 44.32
N VAL A 133 12.29 29.16 43.33
CA VAL A 133 13.17 28.13 42.73
C VAL A 133 14.41 28.75 42.07
N ALA A 134 14.27 29.88 41.35
CA ALA A 134 15.43 30.57 40.77
C ALA A 134 16.38 31.11 41.85
N ILE A 135 15.85 31.74 42.90
CA ILE A 135 16.64 32.23 44.05
C ILE A 135 17.34 31.06 44.74
N VAL A 136 16.63 29.96 45.00
CA VAL A 136 17.21 28.75 45.62
C VAL A 136 18.33 28.16 44.75
N ILE A 137 18.15 28.07 43.43
CA ILE A 137 19.20 27.59 42.52
C ILE A 137 20.41 28.53 42.54
N THR A 138 20.21 29.86 42.43
CA THR A 138 21.33 30.82 42.48
C THR A 138 22.04 30.86 43.83
N ALA A 139 21.31 30.64 44.93
CA ALA A 139 21.85 30.53 46.26
C ALA A 139 22.65 29.22 46.43
N LEU A 140 22.15 28.10 45.92
CA LEU A 140 22.86 26.82 45.90
C LEU A 140 24.14 26.89 45.06
N THR A 141 24.09 27.44 43.85
CA THR A 141 25.30 27.58 43.00
C THR A 141 26.31 28.55 43.63
N SER A 142 25.85 29.64 44.25
CA SER A 142 26.73 30.56 44.99
C SER A 142 27.32 29.90 46.25
N LEU A 143 26.55 29.08 46.96
CA LEU A 143 27.00 28.35 48.13
C LEU A 143 28.02 27.25 47.76
N VAL A 144 27.77 26.49 46.69
CA VAL A 144 28.71 25.50 46.15
C VAL A 144 29.99 26.18 45.68
N HIS A 145 29.89 27.29 44.93
CA HIS A 145 31.06 28.05 44.50
C HIS A 145 31.87 28.59 45.69
N LYS A 146 31.20 29.13 46.73
CA LYS A 146 31.88 29.56 47.97
C LYS A 146 32.49 28.41 48.74
N ASN A 147 31.81 27.27 48.85
CA ASN A 147 32.31 26.09 49.56
C ASN A 147 33.55 25.53 48.85
N PHE A 148 33.51 25.43 47.53
CA PHE A 148 34.65 25.03 46.70
C PHE A 148 35.81 26.04 46.76
N THR A 149 35.52 27.35 46.75
CA THR A 149 36.54 28.41 46.93
C THR A 149 37.19 28.31 48.32
N LEU A 150 36.40 28.09 49.37
CA LEU A 150 36.91 27.84 50.72
C LEU A 150 37.74 26.56 50.79
N HIS A 151 37.34 25.49 50.09
CA HIS A 151 38.09 24.25 50.08
C HIS A 151 39.45 24.43 49.40
N ASN A 152 39.51 25.13 48.26
CA ASN A 152 40.77 25.53 47.63
C ASN A 152 41.63 26.43 48.53
N GLN A 153 41.03 27.37 49.27
CA GLN A 153 41.77 28.16 50.26
C GLN A 153 42.32 27.31 51.42
N VAL A 154 41.56 26.32 51.90
CA VAL A 154 42.03 25.36 52.91
C VAL A 154 43.18 24.51 52.37
N ILE A 155 43.10 24.02 51.12
CA ILE A 155 44.19 23.27 50.47
C ILE A 155 45.44 24.13 50.33
N VAL A 156 45.32 25.39 49.87
CA VAL A 156 46.45 26.33 49.77
C VAL A 156 47.04 26.66 51.15
N LEU A 157 46.22 26.79 52.20
CA LEU A 157 46.70 26.99 53.57
C LEU A 157 47.38 25.74 54.13
N GLN A 158 46.89 24.53 53.80
CA GLN A 158 47.52 23.27 54.17
C GLN A 158 48.86 23.07 53.45
N ASP A 159 48.97 23.41 52.16
CA ASP A 159 50.25 23.47 51.43
C ASP A 159 51.22 24.46 52.09
N GLN A 160 50.77 25.68 52.42
CA GLN A 160 51.62 26.66 53.12
C GLN A 160 52.09 26.16 54.50
N ILE A 161 51.24 25.48 55.26
CA ILE A 161 51.59 24.86 56.54
C ILE A 161 52.57 23.69 56.35
N LEU A 162 52.38 22.84 55.33
CA LEU A 162 53.34 21.79 54.97
C LEU A 162 54.69 22.38 54.58
N LYS A 163 54.71 23.39 53.71
CA LYS A 163 55.91 24.10 53.25
C LYS A 163 56.65 24.81 54.40
N LEU A 164 55.93 25.35 55.37
CA LEU A 164 56.48 25.88 56.62
C LEU A 164 57.04 24.76 57.52
N ASN A 165 56.33 23.65 57.68
CA ASN A 165 56.80 22.49 58.46
C ASN A 165 58.02 21.80 57.85
N VAL A 166 58.10 21.70 56.51
CA VAL A 166 59.28 21.19 55.79
C VAL A 166 60.45 22.13 55.97
N ARG A 167 60.26 23.46 55.84
CA ARG A 167 61.31 24.45 56.16
C ARG A 167 61.76 24.36 57.62
N LEU A 168 60.84 24.19 58.57
CA LEU A 168 61.15 24.08 59.99
C LEU A 168 61.90 22.77 60.31
N ARG A 169 61.55 21.65 59.65
CA ARG A 169 62.35 20.41 59.67
C ARG A 169 63.74 20.60 59.06
N ALA A 170 63.85 21.29 57.93
CA ALA A 170 65.14 21.56 57.28
C ALA A 170 66.06 22.42 58.17
N CYS A 171 65.52 23.41 58.89
CA CYS A 171 66.26 24.18 59.88
C CYS A 171 66.68 23.34 61.11
N ASN A 172 65.84 22.39 61.57
CA ASN A 172 66.20 21.45 62.63
C ASN A 172 67.19 20.36 62.18
N LEU A 173 67.28 20.06 60.88
CA LEU A 173 68.20 19.08 60.29
C LEU A 173 69.51 19.69 59.78
N LEU A 174 69.87 20.90 60.23
CA LEU A 174 71.18 21.53 59.94
C LEU A 174 72.36 20.86 60.70
N SER A 175 72.35 19.53 60.78
CA SER A 175 73.41 18.70 61.37
C SER A 175 73.68 17.40 60.59
N ASN A 176 72.98 17.10 59.48
CA ASN A 176 73.32 15.98 58.59
C ASN A 176 73.02 16.32 57.12
N VAL A 177 73.95 15.97 56.22
CA VAL A 177 73.97 16.42 54.82
C VAL A 177 73.10 15.56 53.89
N ASP A 178 72.82 14.30 54.25
CA ASP A 178 72.19 13.33 53.36
C ASP A 178 70.66 13.50 53.15
N THR A 179 70.01 14.43 53.87
CA THR A 179 68.54 14.60 53.83
C THR A 179 68.04 15.70 52.88
N PHE A 180 68.95 16.38 52.17
CA PHE A 180 68.57 17.50 51.28
C PHE A 180 67.96 17.02 49.95
N ASP A 181 68.44 15.89 49.41
CA ASP A 181 68.03 15.36 48.10
C ASP A 181 66.61 14.76 48.10
N SER A 182 66.13 14.28 49.26
CA SER A 182 64.75 13.84 49.43
C SER A 182 63.74 15.00 49.44
N VAL A 183 64.13 16.15 50.03
CA VAL A 183 63.27 17.35 50.08
C VAL A 183 63.13 18.01 48.70
N MET A 184 64.16 17.90 47.85
CA MET A 184 64.10 18.47 46.50
C MET A 184 63.13 17.71 45.58
N ARG A 185 62.97 16.38 45.76
CA ARG A 185 61.95 15.59 45.05
C ARG A 185 60.51 15.90 45.49
N GLU A 186 60.31 16.27 46.75
CA GLU A 186 58.98 16.68 47.27
C GLU A 186 58.51 18.05 46.73
N LEU A 187 59.40 18.85 46.12
CA LEU A 187 59.08 20.18 45.59
C LEU A 187 58.70 20.19 44.11
N ASP A 188 59.10 19.20 43.32
CA ASP A 188 58.76 19.09 41.88
C ASP A 188 57.29 18.66 41.66
N ASP A 189 56.72 17.90 42.60
CA ASP A 189 55.33 17.39 42.53
C ASP A 189 54.26 18.49 42.72
N ILE A 190 54.68 19.69 43.14
CA ILE A 190 53.80 20.85 43.37
C ILE A 190 53.56 21.66 42.07
N GLY A 191 54.17 21.24 40.95
CA GLY A 191 54.10 21.94 39.65
C GLY A 191 52.75 21.88 38.92
N TYR A 192 51.78 21.07 39.34
CA TYR A 192 50.54 20.78 38.59
C TYR A 192 49.40 21.83 38.74
N GLY A 193 49.75 23.11 38.81
CA GLY A 193 48.80 24.21 39.04
C GLY A 193 47.83 24.54 37.90
N SER A 194 47.96 23.92 36.72
CA SER A 194 47.15 24.26 35.53
C SER A 194 45.84 23.46 35.41
N ASP A 195 45.74 22.30 36.04
CA ASP A 195 44.66 21.34 35.78
C ASP A 195 43.35 21.73 36.48
N ASN A 196 43.45 22.20 37.73
CA ASN A 196 42.29 22.69 38.50
C ASN A 196 41.55 23.84 37.79
N GLY A 197 42.24 24.68 37.02
CA GLY A 197 41.60 25.73 36.21
C GLY A 197 40.75 25.15 35.07
N LEU A 198 41.26 24.11 34.40
CA LEU A 198 40.58 23.44 33.30
C LEU A 198 39.40 22.57 33.78
N LYS A 199 39.57 21.83 34.88
CA LYS A 199 38.50 21.05 35.54
C LYS A 199 37.33 21.94 35.97
N ASN A 200 37.63 23.07 36.62
CA ASN A 200 36.60 24.06 36.99
C ASN A 200 35.91 24.67 35.77
N LEU A 201 36.66 24.96 34.71
CA LEU A 201 36.10 25.48 33.46
C LEU A 201 35.20 24.45 32.78
N ALA A 202 35.58 23.17 32.76
CA ALA A 202 34.75 22.08 32.21
C ALA A 202 33.45 21.86 33.01
N LEU A 203 33.50 21.95 34.35
CA LEU A 203 32.31 21.90 35.20
C LEU A 203 31.41 23.12 34.94
N ILE A 204 31.96 24.33 34.85
CA ILE A 204 31.19 25.54 34.50
C ILE A 204 30.60 25.42 33.09
N VAL A 205 31.33 24.89 32.10
CA VAL A 205 30.86 24.72 30.72
C VAL A 205 29.74 23.67 30.64
N SER A 206 29.85 22.54 31.33
CA SER A 206 28.79 21.51 31.35
C SER A 206 27.52 22.01 32.07
N VAL A 207 27.66 22.68 33.23
CA VAL A 207 26.51 23.26 33.95
C VAL A 207 25.87 24.42 33.20
N THR A 208 26.65 25.27 32.52
CA THR A 208 26.09 26.33 31.66
C THR A 208 25.40 25.73 30.44
N LEU A 209 26.01 24.78 29.73
CA LEU A 209 25.41 24.16 28.55
C LEU A 209 24.15 23.33 28.86
N LEU A 210 24.08 22.70 30.04
CA LEU A 210 22.88 22.02 30.53
C LEU A 210 21.77 22.98 31.02
N SER A 211 22.13 24.18 31.49
CA SER A 211 21.16 25.22 31.89
C SER A 211 20.73 26.14 30.75
N ILE A 212 21.49 26.25 29.65
CA ILE A 212 21.15 27.05 28.46
C ILE A 212 19.75 26.75 27.92
N PRO A 213 19.27 25.51 27.74
CA PRO A 213 17.90 25.25 27.28
C PRO A 213 16.84 25.81 28.22
N VAL A 214 17.01 25.60 29.54
CA VAL A 214 16.07 26.07 30.57
C VAL A 214 16.07 27.60 30.67
N LEU A 215 17.25 28.22 30.58
CA LEU A 215 17.42 29.67 30.57
C LEU A 215 16.89 30.30 29.28
N ALA A 216 17.08 29.67 28.12
CA ALA A 216 16.51 30.11 26.84
C ALA A 216 14.98 30.07 26.87
N PHE A 217 14.37 28.97 27.32
CA PHE A 217 12.91 28.89 27.47
C PHE A 217 12.38 29.93 28.47
N LYS A 218 13.04 30.16 29.61
CA LYS A 218 12.67 31.23 30.56
C LYS A 218 12.88 32.64 30.00
N TYR A 219 13.96 32.88 29.26
CA TYR A 219 14.26 34.17 28.65
C TYR A 219 13.25 34.51 27.56
N ILE A 220 12.88 33.54 26.73
CA ILE A 220 11.80 33.68 25.72
C ILE A 220 10.45 33.98 26.40
N ASP A 221 10.08 33.30 27.49
CA ASP A 221 8.82 33.59 28.21
C ASP A 221 8.86 34.93 28.98
N PHE A 222 10.05 35.41 29.37
CA PHE A 222 10.25 36.71 30.01
C PHE A 222 10.17 37.87 29.00
N VAL A 223 10.89 37.77 27.87
CA VAL A 223 10.87 38.78 26.79
C VAL A 223 9.47 38.90 26.20
N SER A 224 8.79 37.77 25.98
CA SER A 224 7.39 37.69 25.53
C SER A 224 6.41 38.45 26.44
N LYS A 225 6.67 38.51 27.76
CA LYS A 225 5.81 39.22 28.73
C LYS A 225 6.18 40.67 29.00
N SER A 226 7.41 41.09 28.67
CA SER A 226 7.94 42.41 29.07
C SER A 226 7.97 43.46 27.97
N ARG A 227 7.59 43.12 26.71
CA ARG A 227 7.59 44.07 25.58
C ARG A 227 6.18 44.32 25.06
N SER A 228 5.75 45.58 25.08
CA SER A 228 4.37 45.99 24.74
C SER A 228 4.11 46.16 23.24
N SER A 229 2.90 45.73 22.86
CA SER A 229 2.12 46.02 21.63
C SER A 229 2.66 45.65 20.24
N ASP A 230 3.83 46.11 19.80
CA ASP A 230 4.05 46.24 18.33
C ASP A 230 4.91 45.14 17.67
N SER A 231 5.84 44.49 18.39
CA SER A 231 6.74 43.46 17.80
C SER A 231 6.28 42.00 18.00
N VAL A 232 5.11 41.79 18.63
CA VAL A 232 4.64 40.45 19.07
C VAL A 232 4.33 39.51 17.90
N SER A 233 4.03 40.05 16.71
CA SER A 233 3.66 39.26 15.53
C SER A 233 4.84 38.47 14.94
N GLU A 234 6.07 39.01 14.97
CA GLU A 234 7.22 38.42 14.26
C GLU A 234 7.94 37.33 15.06
N GLU A 235 8.25 37.54 16.35
CA GLU A 235 8.97 36.55 17.16
C GLU A 235 8.10 35.32 17.48
N ALA A 236 6.79 35.51 17.68
CA ALA A 236 5.84 34.41 17.79
C ALA A 236 5.67 33.65 16.46
N LEU A 237 5.93 34.30 15.32
CA LEU A 237 6.06 33.64 14.01
C LEU A 237 7.33 32.80 13.97
N LEU A 238 8.49 33.33 14.37
CA LEU A 238 9.78 32.63 14.31
C LEU A 238 9.79 31.35 15.14
N ASN A 239 9.25 31.36 16.36
CA ASN A 239 9.15 30.13 17.18
C ASN A 239 8.22 29.08 16.54
N LYS A 240 7.09 29.51 15.97
CA LYS A 240 6.18 28.61 15.22
C LYS A 240 6.82 28.11 13.92
N GLN A 241 7.59 28.94 13.23
CA GLN A 241 8.33 28.56 12.02
C GLN A 241 9.48 27.59 12.34
N LEU A 242 10.16 27.75 13.47
CA LEU A 242 11.20 26.82 13.92
C LEU A 242 10.59 25.47 14.28
N ALA A 243 9.55 25.46 15.11
CA ALA A 243 8.81 24.24 15.46
C ALA A 243 8.27 23.55 14.19
N TYR A 244 7.60 24.29 13.30
CA TYR A 244 7.12 23.78 12.01
C TYR A 244 8.22 23.22 11.11
N ARG A 245 9.40 23.86 11.05
CA ARG A 245 10.57 23.33 10.30
C ARG A 245 11.12 22.05 10.92
N VAL A 246 11.15 21.95 12.25
CA VAL A 246 11.56 20.73 12.98
C VAL A 246 10.54 19.62 12.76
N ASP A 247 9.24 19.92 12.86
CA ASP A 247 8.15 18.97 12.61
C ASP A 247 8.16 18.47 11.16
N ILE A 248 8.35 19.34 10.17
CA ILE A 248 8.56 18.95 8.76
C ILE A 248 9.79 18.05 8.65
N PHE A 249 10.92 18.42 9.25
CA PHE A 249 12.15 17.65 9.14
C PHE A 249 11.97 16.22 9.70
N LEU A 250 11.36 16.11 10.89
CA LEU A 250 11.06 14.85 11.59
C LEU A 250 9.96 13.99 10.93
N SER A 251 9.05 14.59 10.14
CA SER A 251 7.95 13.90 9.47
C SER A 251 8.25 13.50 8.03
N VAL A 252 9.00 14.32 7.28
CA VAL A 252 9.27 14.08 5.84
C VAL A 252 10.40 13.07 5.62
N HIS A 253 11.42 13.04 6.49
CA HIS A 253 12.59 12.18 6.31
C HIS A 253 12.52 10.98 7.26
N PRO A 254 12.41 9.73 6.77
CA PRO A 254 12.38 8.54 7.63
C PRO A 254 13.57 8.46 8.60
N TYR A 255 14.74 8.95 8.16
CA TYR A 255 15.98 8.95 8.93
C TYR A 255 16.09 10.09 9.97
N ALA A 256 15.17 11.08 9.98
CA ALA A 256 15.29 12.23 10.89
C ALA A 256 15.08 11.85 12.36
N LYS A 257 14.18 10.92 12.66
CA LYS A 257 13.97 10.41 14.04
C LYS A 257 15.22 9.73 14.62
N PRO A 258 15.83 8.71 13.97
CA PRO A 258 17.06 8.11 14.49
C PRO A 258 18.26 9.07 14.46
N LEU A 259 18.33 10.01 13.49
CA LEU A 259 19.38 11.03 13.48
C LEU A 259 19.26 12.02 14.65
N ALA A 260 18.04 12.48 14.98
CA ALA A 260 17.80 13.33 16.14
C ALA A 260 18.17 12.61 17.45
N LEU A 261 17.85 11.32 17.56
CA LEU A 261 18.25 10.49 18.70
C LEU A 261 19.78 10.34 18.79
N LEU A 262 20.47 10.10 17.67
CA LEU A 262 21.94 10.02 17.61
C LEU A 262 22.62 11.34 17.98
N VAL A 263 22.06 12.48 17.59
CA VAL A 263 22.54 13.80 18.03
C VAL A 263 22.30 13.98 19.54
N ALA A 264 21.16 13.54 20.06
CA ALA A 264 20.89 13.57 21.50
C ALA A 264 21.84 12.66 22.29
N THR A 265 22.18 11.47 21.79
CA THR A 265 23.14 10.57 22.46
C THR A 265 24.53 11.20 22.53
N LEU A 266 25.04 11.73 21.41
CA LEU A 266 26.31 12.45 21.35
C LEU A 266 26.34 13.65 22.31
N LEU A 267 25.27 14.44 22.37
CA LEU A 267 25.18 15.55 23.31
C LEU A 267 25.25 15.10 24.77
N VAL A 268 24.56 14.01 25.16
CA VAL A 268 24.63 13.49 26.53
C VAL A 268 26.00 12.87 26.84
N ILE A 269 26.65 12.18 25.88
CA ILE A 269 28.03 11.67 26.05
C ILE A 269 29.01 12.83 26.28
N CYS A 270 28.97 13.88 25.43
CA CYS A 270 29.88 15.00 25.54
C CYS A 270 29.63 15.84 26.81
N LEU A 271 28.37 16.11 27.15
CA LEU A 271 28.01 16.84 28.37
C LEU A 271 28.36 16.04 29.63
N GLY A 272 28.06 14.74 29.63
CA GLY A 272 28.36 13.84 30.74
C GLY A 272 29.86 13.67 30.96
N GLY A 273 30.63 13.44 29.89
CA GLY A 273 32.09 13.33 29.97
C GLY A 273 32.77 14.62 30.43
N LEU A 274 32.30 15.79 29.98
CA LEU A 274 32.79 17.09 30.48
C LEU A 274 32.41 17.33 31.95
N ALA A 275 31.24 16.87 32.39
CA ALA A 275 30.83 16.96 33.79
C ALA A 275 31.61 16.00 34.69
N LEU A 276 31.94 14.78 34.21
CA LEU A 276 32.80 13.83 34.92
C LEU A 276 34.23 14.36 35.03
N PHE A 277 34.81 14.87 33.93
CA PHE A 277 36.16 15.46 33.93
C PHE A 277 36.30 16.65 34.89
N GLY A 278 35.21 17.39 35.16
CA GLY A 278 35.23 18.48 36.13
C GLY A 278 35.20 18.04 37.61
N VAL A 279 34.97 16.75 37.89
CA VAL A 279 34.68 16.22 39.24
C VAL A 279 35.52 14.98 39.60
N THR A 280 36.10 14.30 38.62
CA THR A 280 37.02 13.18 38.75
C THR A 280 38.42 13.60 38.29
N ASP A 281 39.47 12.94 38.78
CA ASP A 281 40.86 13.23 38.41
C ASP A 281 41.36 12.51 37.15
N ASP A 282 40.48 11.76 36.47
CA ASP A 282 40.77 11.02 35.24
C ASP A 282 40.94 11.93 34.01
N ASN A 283 41.56 11.40 32.95
CA ASN A 283 41.72 12.10 31.69
C ASN A 283 40.35 12.29 30.98
N LEU A 284 40.22 13.34 30.16
CA LEU A 284 38.98 13.65 29.43
C LEU A 284 38.52 12.51 28.52
N ALA A 285 39.45 11.76 27.92
CA ALA A 285 39.12 10.59 27.10
C ALA A 285 38.45 9.47 27.92
N ASP A 286 38.97 9.21 29.13
CA ASP A 286 38.44 8.19 30.04
C ASP A 286 37.08 8.64 30.62
N CYS A 287 36.91 9.93 30.91
CA CYS A 287 35.63 10.52 31.30
C CYS A 287 34.56 10.45 30.19
N LEU A 288 34.93 10.66 28.93
CA LEU A 288 34.03 10.46 27.78
C LEU A 288 33.68 8.99 27.59
N TRP A 289 34.64 8.08 27.78
CA TRP A 289 34.42 6.64 27.75
C TRP A 289 33.47 6.18 28.87
N LEU A 290 33.68 6.65 30.10
CA LEU A 290 32.78 6.39 31.24
C LEU A 290 31.38 6.98 31.02
N SER A 291 31.27 8.17 30.43
CA SER A 291 29.97 8.74 30.07
C SER A 291 29.24 7.90 29.01
N TRP A 292 29.96 7.26 28.10
CA TRP A 292 29.38 6.31 27.14
C TRP A 292 28.94 5.01 27.84
N THR A 293 29.77 4.43 28.73
CA THR A 293 29.39 3.19 29.42
C THR A 293 28.19 3.38 30.35
N PHE A 294 28.02 4.54 30.98
CA PHE A 294 26.82 4.88 31.77
C PHE A 294 25.53 5.05 30.92
N ILE A 295 25.67 5.34 29.62
CA ILE A 295 24.53 5.46 28.68
C ILE A 295 24.18 4.10 28.08
N ALA A 296 25.19 3.31 27.71
CA ALA A 296 25.01 1.96 27.14
C ALA A 296 24.56 0.94 28.20
N ASP A 297 25.10 1.02 29.41
CA ASP A 297 24.68 0.24 30.57
C ASP A 297 24.59 1.15 31.80
N SER A 298 23.35 1.56 32.09
CA SER A 298 23.03 2.38 33.25
C SER A 298 23.48 1.78 34.58
N GLY A 299 23.73 0.47 34.71
CA GLY A 299 24.18 -0.17 35.94
C GLY A 299 25.58 0.28 36.41
N ASN A 300 26.45 0.70 35.48
CA ASN A 300 27.85 1.01 35.77
C ASN A 300 28.05 2.19 36.75
N HIS A 301 27.06 3.08 36.91
CA HIS A 301 27.16 4.20 37.86
C HIS A 301 27.35 3.75 39.32
N ALA A 302 26.92 2.54 39.67
CA ALA A 302 27.00 2.00 41.04
C ALA A 302 28.46 1.85 41.54
N ASN A 303 29.41 1.64 40.62
CA ASN A 303 30.84 1.48 40.93
C ASN A 303 31.56 2.82 41.16
N THR A 304 30.84 3.94 41.09
CA THR A 304 31.42 5.28 41.21
C THR A 304 31.65 5.66 42.68
N GLU A 305 32.86 6.11 43.02
CA GLU A 305 33.19 6.64 44.35
C GLU A 305 33.11 8.17 44.42
N GLY A 306 32.92 8.71 45.64
CA GLY A 306 32.75 10.15 45.87
C GLY A 306 31.34 10.69 45.60
N ILE A 307 30.94 11.75 46.32
CA ILE A 307 29.59 12.33 46.24
C ILE A 307 29.35 13.05 44.90
N GLY A 308 30.37 13.77 44.41
CA GLY A 308 30.32 14.50 43.15
C GLY A 308 30.16 13.58 41.93
N PRO A 309 31.10 12.63 41.70
CA PRO A 309 31.01 11.74 40.55
C PRO A 309 29.73 10.89 40.54
N ARG A 310 29.25 10.45 41.71
CA ARG A 310 27.94 9.76 41.86
C ARG A 310 26.75 10.60 41.38
N LEU A 311 26.70 11.89 41.69
CA LEU A 311 25.60 12.75 41.26
C LEU A 311 25.60 12.93 39.73
N VAL A 312 26.78 13.05 39.14
CA VAL A 312 26.97 13.15 37.69
C VAL A 312 26.63 11.82 37.00
N SER A 313 27.15 10.69 37.49
CA SER A 313 26.91 9.37 36.88
C SER A 313 25.44 8.95 36.96
N VAL A 314 24.74 9.19 38.08
CA VAL A 314 23.27 8.98 38.17
C VAL A 314 22.51 9.83 37.15
N SER A 315 22.92 11.08 36.93
CA SER A 315 22.28 11.98 35.97
C SER A 315 22.48 11.51 34.52
N ILE A 316 23.69 11.05 34.18
CA ILE A 316 24.03 10.46 32.87
C ILE A 316 23.23 9.17 32.67
N SER A 317 23.22 8.26 33.64
CA SER A 317 22.48 7.00 33.54
C SER A 317 20.96 7.17 33.41
N PHE A 318 20.37 8.19 34.05
CA PHE A 318 18.96 8.52 33.84
C PHE A 318 18.68 9.01 32.42
N GLY A 319 19.53 9.91 31.89
CA GLY A 319 19.43 10.37 30.50
C GLY A 319 19.64 9.24 29.48
N GLY A 320 20.64 8.38 29.73
CA GLY A 320 20.95 7.21 28.93
C GLY A 320 19.81 6.19 28.89
N MET A 321 19.18 5.91 30.02
CA MET A 321 18.02 5.01 30.11
C MET A 321 16.83 5.49 29.26
N LEU A 322 16.52 6.80 29.28
CA LEU A 322 15.47 7.38 28.44
C LEU A 322 15.81 7.29 26.94
N ILE A 323 17.06 7.56 26.58
CA ILE A 323 17.58 7.46 25.22
C ILE A 323 17.53 6.01 24.72
N PHE A 324 17.95 5.04 25.55
CA PHE A 324 17.96 3.63 25.22
C PHE A 324 16.54 3.07 25.05
N ALA A 325 15.60 3.46 25.93
CA ALA A 325 14.19 3.12 25.78
C ALA A 325 13.58 3.68 24.48
N MET A 326 13.91 4.93 24.11
CA MET A 326 13.49 5.53 22.84
C MET A 326 14.11 4.84 21.62
N MET A 327 15.38 4.44 21.70
CA MET A 327 16.06 3.68 20.66
C MET A 327 15.38 2.32 20.44
N LEU A 328 15.12 1.58 21.51
CA LEU A 328 14.45 0.29 21.45
C LEU A 328 13.04 0.40 20.84
N GLY A 329 12.29 1.45 21.21
CA GLY A 329 11.00 1.77 20.58
C GLY A 329 11.11 1.99 19.08
N LEU A 330 11.98 2.90 18.63
CA LEU A 330 12.16 3.19 17.19
C LEU A 330 12.64 1.97 16.39
N VAL A 331 13.52 1.14 16.96
CA VAL A 331 13.99 -0.10 16.32
C VAL A 331 12.87 -1.13 16.24
N SER A 332 12.09 -1.30 17.31
CA SER A 332 10.92 -2.20 17.35
C SER A 332 9.85 -1.78 16.33
N ASP A 333 9.55 -0.49 16.24
CA ASP A 333 8.59 0.07 15.28
C ASP A 333 9.07 -0.15 13.84
N ALA A 334 10.35 0.10 13.55
CA ALA A 334 10.92 -0.10 12.20
C ALA A 334 10.94 -1.59 11.78
N ILE A 335 11.23 -2.51 12.70
CA ILE A 335 11.14 -3.95 12.45
C ILE A 335 9.68 -4.36 12.22
N SER A 336 8.75 -3.86 13.04
CA SER A 336 7.32 -4.13 12.91
C SER A 336 6.76 -3.61 11.59
N GLU A 337 7.08 -2.38 11.19
CA GLU A 337 6.69 -1.81 9.89
C GLU A 337 7.26 -2.64 8.71
N LYS A 338 8.51 -3.10 8.82
CA LYS A 338 9.11 -3.96 7.80
C LYS A 338 8.39 -5.31 7.71
N PHE A 339 8.09 -5.94 8.85
CA PHE A 339 7.35 -7.20 8.91
C PHE A 339 5.93 -7.04 8.34
N ASP A 340 5.21 -5.99 8.75
CA ASP A 340 3.91 -5.60 8.20
C ASP A 340 3.95 -5.37 6.69
N SER A 341 5.02 -4.77 6.16
CA SER A 341 5.15 -4.55 4.71
C SER A 341 5.26 -5.86 3.91
N LEU A 342 5.91 -6.88 4.49
CA LEU A 342 6.02 -8.22 3.91
C LEU A 342 4.69 -8.97 4.03
N ARG A 343 4.08 -8.91 5.23
CA ARG A 343 2.79 -9.51 5.57
C ARG A 343 1.65 -8.99 4.67
N LYS A 344 1.58 -7.67 4.48
CA LYS A 344 0.65 -6.96 3.55
C LYS A 344 1.01 -7.12 2.07
N GLY A 345 2.00 -7.94 1.72
CA GLY A 345 2.31 -8.28 0.33
C GLY A 345 2.79 -7.10 -0.50
N ARG A 346 3.55 -6.15 0.07
CA ARG A 346 4.09 -5.00 -0.66
C ARG A 346 5.36 -5.32 -1.47
N SER A 347 5.86 -6.55 -1.37
CA SER A 347 6.99 -7.05 -2.16
C SER A 347 6.65 -7.23 -3.65
N LYS A 348 7.67 -7.10 -4.50
CA LYS A 348 7.59 -7.37 -5.93
C LYS A 348 7.55 -8.88 -6.20
N VAL A 349 6.72 -9.29 -7.15
CA VAL A 349 6.68 -10.64 -7.74
C VAL A 349 7.80 -10.76 -8.77
N VAL A 350 8.63 -11.80 -8.67
CA VAL A 350 9.82 -11.99 -9.54
C VAL A 350 9.52 -12.93 -10.72
N GLU A 351 8.37 -13.61 -10.66
CA GLU A 351 7.90 -14.63 -11.61
C GLU A 351 7.75 -14.15 -13.06
N GLN A 352 7.71 -15.12 -13.96
CA GLN A 352 7.61 -14.95 -15.41
C GLN A 352 6.69 -16.02 -15.99
N ASN A 353 6.03 -15.73 -17.12
CA ASN A 353 5.06 -16.62 -17.78
C ASN A 353 3.86 -17.03 -16.89
N HIS A 354 3.65 -16.33 -15.77
CA HIS A 354 2.52 -16.50 -14.87
C HIS A 354 1.22 -15.95 -15.46
N THR A 355 0.09 -16.44 -14.98
CA THR A 355 -1.22 -15.82 -15.22
C THR A 355 -1.42 -14.73 -14.18
N LEU A 356 -1.78 -13.52 -14.60
CA LEU A 356 -2.05 -12.40 -13.71
C LEU A 356 -3.56 -12.11 -13.69
N ILE A 357 -4.19 -12.19 -12.53
CA ILE A 357 -5.58 -11.80 -12.31
C ILE A 357 -5.61 -10.44 -11.62
N LEU A 358 -6.41 -9.51 -12.17
CA LEU A 358 -6.59 -8.13 -11.71
C LEU A 358 -8.04 -7.93 -11.30
N GLY A 359 -8.25 -7.47 -10.06
CA GLY A 359 -9.58 -7.36 -9.46
C GLY A 359 -9.91 -8.53 -8.53
N TRP A 360 -11.08 -8.46 -7.90
CA TRP A 360 -11.60 -9.48 -6.99
C TRP A 360 -13.12 -9.55 -7.13
N SER A 361 -13.65 -10.75 -7.38
CA SER A 361 -15.08 -11.04 -7.47
C SER A 361 -15.37 -12.43 -6.88
N ASP A 362 -16.65 -12.76 -6.70
CA ASP A 362 -17.10 -14.08 -6.26
C ASP A 362 -16.63 -15.22 -7.19
N LYS A 363 -16.59 -14.98 -8.50
CA LYS A 363 -16.12 -15.90 -9.56
C LYS A 363 -14.65 -16.29 -9.43
N LEU A 364 -13.83 -15.53 -8.69
CA LEU A 364 -12.40 -15.78 -8.58
C LEU A 364 -12.08 -17.20 -8.10
N GLY A 365 -12.87 -17.73 -7.15
CA GLY A 365 -12.66 -19.10 -6.64
C GLY A 365 -12.78 -20.15 -7.73
N SER A 366 -13.89 -20.13 -8.48
CA SER A 366 -14.11 -21.03 -9.62
C SER A 366 -13.04 -20.86 -10.71
N LEU A 367 -12.65 -19.62 -11.01
CA LEU A 367 -11.59 -19.34 -11.98
C LEU A 367 -10.23 -19.92 -11.52
N LEU A 368 -9.88 -19.81 -10.24
CA LEU A 368 -8.65 -20.40 -9.70
C LEU A 368 -8.68 -21.93 -9.74
N ASN A 369 -9.84 -22.56 -9.52
CA ASN A 369 -9.99 -24.01 -9.61
C ASN A 369 -9.79 -24.50 -11.06
N GLN A 370 -10.49 -23.89 -12.03
CA GLN A 370 -10.36 -24.26 -13.46
C GLN A 370 -8.94 -23.96 -13.99
N LEU A 371 -8.31 -22.87 -13.56
CA LEU A 371 -6.88 -22.63 -13.84
C LEU A 371 -5.95 -23.62 -13.15
N GLY A 372 -6.34 -24.22 -12.03
CA GLY A 372 -5.58 -25.31 -11.39
C GLY A 372 -5.53 -26.53 -12.31
N ILE A 373 -6.71 -27.01 -12.71
CA ILE A 373 -6.90 -28.15 -13.62
C ILE A 373 -6.18 -27.92 -14.95
N ALA A 374 -6.41 -26.77 -15.60
CA ALA A 374 -5.79 -26.43 -16.90
C ALA A 374 -4.25 -26.21 -16.86
N ASN A 375 -3.60 -26.25 -15.70
CA ASN A 375 -2.13 -26.30 -15.61
C ASN A 375 -1.62 -27.65 -15.07
N GLU A 376 -2.47 -28.66 -14.82
CA GLU A 376 -2.07 -29.99 -14.32
C GLU A 376 -1.14 -30.70 -15.31
N SER A 377 -1.45 -30.67 -16.62
CA SER A 377 -0.61 -31.19 -17.71
C SER A 377 0.77 -30.52 -17.80
N LEU A 378 0.90 -29.28 -17.30
CA LEU A 378 2.17 -28.55 -17.23
C LEU A 378 2.97 -28.82 -15.93
N GLY A 379 2.45 -29.65 -15.03
CA GLY A 379 3.01 -29.90 -13.70
C GLY A 379 2.74 -28.79 -12.69
N GLY A 380 1.70 -27.97 -12.93
CA GLY A 380 1.29 -26.85 -12.09
C GLY A 380 1.71 -25.48 -12.63
N GLY A 381 0.87 -24.47 -12.38
CA GLY A 381 1.09 -23.09 -12.82
C GLY A 381 1.53 -22.12 -11.71
N ILE A 382 1.69 -20.85 -12.10
CA ILE A 382 1.76 -19.72 -11.18
C ILE A 382 0.64 -18.75 -11.54
N VAL A 383 -0.26 -18.49 -10.58
CA VAL A 383 -1.32 -17.49 -10.69
C VAL A 383 -1.06 -16.37 -9.69
N VAL A 384 -0.97 -15.14 -10.16
CA VAL A 384 -0.78 -13.95 -9.32
C VAL A 384 -2.11 -13.20 -9.27
N VAL A 385 -2.65 -12.96 -8.07
CA VAL A 385 -3.89 -12.19 -7.88
C VAL A 385 -3.54 -10.82 -7.32
N MET A 386 -4.03 -9.75 -7.96
CA MET A 386 -3.86 -8.37 -7.49
C MET A 386 -5.19 -7.65 -7.36
N ALA A 387 -5.51 -7.21 -6.14
CA ALA A 387 -6.71 -6.47 -5.83
C ALA A 387 -6.49 -5.43 -4.72
N GLU A 388 -7.45 -4.52 -4.56
CA GLU A 388 -7.48 -3.48 -3.52
C GLU A 388 -8.00 -4.01 -2.17
N ARG A 389 -7.64 -5.26 -1.82
CA ARG A 389 -7.90 -5.90 -0.51
C ARG A 389 -6.59 -6.21 0.21
N ASP A 390 -6.65 -6.53 1.49
CA ASP A 390 -5.47 -6.94 2.25
C ASP A 390 -5.03 -8.37 1.86
N LYS A 391 -3.71 -8.60 1.76
CA LYS A 391 -3.15 -9.89 1.31
C LYS A 391 -3.63 -11.07 2.17
N GLU A 392 -3.66 -10.86 3.48
CA GLU A 392 -4.06 -11.89 4.45
C GLU A 392 -5.51 -12.30 4.29
N GLU A 393 -6.39 -11.32 4.05
CA GLU A 393 -7.81 -11.56 3.82
C GLU A 393 -8.02 -12.38 2.54
N MET A 394 -7.32 -12.02 1.46
CA MET A 394 -7.34 -12.76 0.19
C MET A 394 -6.81 -14.21 0.34
N GLU A 395 -5.69 -14.39 1.03
CA GLU A 395 -5.12 -15.74 1.26
C GLU A 395 -6.00 -16.59 2.18
N MET A 396 -6.63 -15.99 3.18
CA MET A 396 -7.63 -16.67 4.03
C MET A 396 -8.89 -17.03 3.25
N ASP A 397 -9.41 -16.14 2.40
CA ASP A 397 -10.60 -16.40 1.60
C ASP A 397 -10.37 -17.52 0.58
N ILE A 398 -9.19 -17.57 -0.05
CA ILE A 398 -8.79 -18.68 -0.95
C ILE A 398 -8.59 -19.99 -0.15
N ALA A 399 -7.96 -19.94 1.02
CA ALA A 399 -7.75 -21.14 1.84
C ALA A 399 -9.07 -21.78 2.33
N LYS A 400 -10.13 -20.99 2.55
CA LYS A 400 -11.48 -21.49 2.90
C LYS A 400 -12.17 -22.25 1.78
N MET A 401 -11.70 -22.13 0.53
CA MET A 401 -12.33 -22.78 -0.63
C MET A 401 -11.95 -24.27 -0.74
N GLU A 402 -10.91 -24.72 -0.03
CA GLU A 402 -10.46 -26.12 0.05
C GLU A 402 -10.21 -26.81 -1.31
N PHE A 403 -9.89 -26.04 -2.37
CA PHE A 403 -9.59 -26.55 -3.70
C PHE A 403 -8.19 -27.19 -3.79
N ASP A 404 -8.09 -28.29 -4.54
CA ASP A 404 -6.82 -28.89 -4.96
C ASP A 404 -6.31 -28.17 -6.22
N PHE A 405 -5.30 -27.31 -6.06
CA PHE A 405 -4.75 -26.52 -7.16
C PHE A 405 -3.83 -27.30 -8.12
N LYS A 406 -3.70 -28.63 -8.02
CA LYS A 406 -2.93 -29.45 -8.99
C LYS A 406 -1.48 -29.01 -9.19
N GLY A 407 -0.81 -28.66 -8.09
CA GLY A 407 0.54 -28.09 -8.11
C GLY A 407 0.63 -26.60 -8.49
N THR A 408 -0.48 -25.98 -8.90
CA THR A 408 -0.55 -24.54 -9.17
C THR A 408 -0.42 -23.72 -7.89
N SER A 409 0.45 -22.71 -7.93
CA SER A 409 0.67 -21.80 -6.80
C SER A 409 -0.07 -20.47 -7.00
N VAL A 410 -0.82 -20.04 -5.98
CA VAL A 410 -1.56 -18.78 -5.99
C VAL A 410 -0.86 -17.74 -5.13
N ILE A 411 -0.53 -16.58 -5.71
CA ILE A 411 0.27 -15.53 -5.09
C ILE A 411 -0.55 -14.23 -4.99
N CYS A 412 -1.06 -13.92 -3.80
CA CYS A 412 -1.86 -12.70 -3.58
C CYS A 412 -1.00 -11.45 -3.33
N ARG A 413 -1.40 -10.31 -3.90
CA ARG A 413 -0.74 -9.00 -3.70
C ARG A 413 -1.78 -7.89 -3.60
N SER A 414 -1.74 -7.12 -2.51
CA SER A 414 -2.56 -5.90 -2.36
C SER A 414 -2.05 -4.79 -3.30
N GLY A 415 -2.92 -4.15 -4.08
CA GLY A 415 -2.54 -3.05 -4.98
C GLY A 415 -3.64 -2.68 -5.98
N SER A 416 -3.56 -1.47 -6.55
CA SER A 416 -4.56 -0.98 -7.51
C SER A 416 -4.16 -1.28 -8.96
N PRO A 417 -5.01 -1.91 -9.78
CA PRO A 417 -4.74 -2.11 -11.21
C PRO A 417 -4.72 -0.80 -12.01
N LEU A 418 -5.20 0.31 -11.41
CA LEU A 418 -5.15 1.65 -11.98
C LEU A 418 -3.79 2.35 -11.80
N ILE A 419 -2.87 1.76 -11.01
CA ILE A 419 -1.58 2.35 -10.65
C ILE A 419 -0.44 1.57 -11.32
N LEU A 420 0.26 2.22 -12.26
CA LEU A 420 1.40 1.64 -13.00
C LEU A 420 2.52 1.08 -12.10
N ALA A 421 2.70 1.63 -10.90
CA ALA A 421 3.68 1.12 -9.92
C ALA A 421 3.28 -0.25 -9.35
N ASP A 422 1.99 -0.47 -9.10
CA ASP A 422 1.45 -1.74 -8.59
C ASP A 422 1.43 -2.80 -9.70
N LEU A 423 1.08 -2.43 -10.94
CA LEU A 423 1.23 -3.30 -12.11
C LEU A 423 2.69 -3.76 -12.32
N LYS A 424 3.67 -2.88 -12.10
CA LYS A 424 5.11 -3.24 -12.14
C LYS A 424 5.55 -4.11 -10.96
N LYS A 425 4.87 -4.02 -9.81
CA LYS A 425 5.11 -4.87 -8.63
C LYS A 425 4.63 -6.31 -8.88
N VAL A 426 3.60 -6.54 -9.68
CA VAL A 426 3.16 -7.89 -10.09
C VAL A 426 3.78 -8.40 -11.40
N SER A 427 4.83 -7.72 -11.88
CA SER A 427 5.59 -8.08 -13.10
C SER A 427 4.72 -8.30 -14.34
N VAL A 428 3.72 -7.42 -14.53
CA VAL A 428 2.73 -7.47 -15.63
C VAL A 428 3.33 -7.68 -17.03
N SER A 429 4.48 -7.08 -17.34
CA SER A 429 5.14 -7.20 -18.65
C SER A 429 5.72 -8.60 -18.93
N LYS A 430 5.78 -9.47 -17.92
CA LYS A 430 6.24 -10.86 -18.02
C LYS A 430 5.11 -11.89 -17.92
N ALA A 431 3.87 -11.47 -17.70
CA ALA A 431 2.73 -12.38 -17.61
C ALA A 431 2.44 -13.04 -18.98
N ARG A 432 2.02 -14.31 -18.96
CA ARG A 432 1.56 -15.08 -20.14
C ARG A 432 0.16 -14.65 -20.57
N ALA A 433 -0.70 -14.36 -19.59
CA ALA A 433 -2.06 -13.90 -19.75
C ALA A 433 -2.39 -12.93 -18.62
N ILE A 434 -3.21 -11.93 -18.90
CA ILE A 434 -3.70 -10.96 -17.91
C ILE A 434 -5.23 -11.02 -17.95
N ILE A 435 -5.86 -11.40 -16.85
CA ILE A 435 -7.32 -11.46 -16.69
C ILE A 435 -7.75 -10.26 -15.86
N VAL A 436 -8.64 -9.43 -16.37
CA VAL A 436 -9.30 -8.34 -15.64
C VAL A 436 -10.70 -8.79 -15.32
N LEU A 437 -11.00 -8.99 -14.03
CA LEU A 437 -12.31 -9.36 -13.54
C LEU A 437 -13.22 -8.12 -13.44
N ALA A 438 -14.50 -8.30 -13.69
CA ALA A 438 -15.51 -7.29 -13.39
C ALA A 438 -15.71 -7.23 -11.87
N GLU A 439 -15.87 -6.03 -11.33
CA GLU A 439 -16.31 -5.82 -9.94
C GLU A 439 -17.83 -5.92 -9.83
N ASP A 440 -18.30 -6.48 -8.71
CA ASP A 440 -19.71 -6.63 -8.40
C ASP A 440 -20.37 -5.27 -8.11
N GLY A 441 -21.49 -4.98 -8.78
CA GLY A 441 -22.26 -3.75 -8.57
C GLY A 441 -22.86 -3.18 -9.85
N ASN A 442 -22.63 -1.89 -10.09
CA ASN A 442 -23.15 -1.21 -11.29
C ASN A 442 -22.26 -1.51 -12.50
N ALA A 443 -22.85 -2.15 -13.52
CA ALA A 443 -22.21 -2.52 -14.79
C ALA A 443 -21.39 -1.37 -15.40
N ASP A 444 -21.98 -0.18 -15.55
CA ASP A 444 -21.29 1.00 -16.13
C ASP A 444 -20.02 1.39 -15.37
N GLN A 445 -20.04 1.27 -14.04
CA GLN A 445 -18.91 1.63 -13.19
C GLN A 445 -17.83 0.56 -13.23
N SER A 446 -18.24 -0.71 -13.27
CA SER A 446 -17.37 -1.87 -13.39
C SER A 446 -16.64 -1.86 -14.73
N ASP A 447 -17.36 -1.70 -15.83
CA ASP A 447 -16.81 -1.66 -17.19
C ASP A 447 -15.93 -0.41 -17.41
N ALA A 448 -16.32 0.75 -16.86
CA ALA A 448 -15.47 1.93 -16.87
C ALA A 448 -14.16 1.73 -16.05
N ARG A 449 -14.19 0.93 -14.97
CA ARG A 449 -12.99 0.56 -14.22
C ARG A 449 -12.13 -0.42 -15.02
N ALA A 450 -12.73 -1.42 -15.66
CA ALA A 450 -12.05 -2.34 -16.56
C ALA A 450 -11.34 -1.62 -17.72
N LEU A 451 -12.03 -0.68 -18.39
CA LEU A 451 -11.45 0.20 -19.42
C LEU A 451 -10.26 1.01 -18.91
N ARG A 452 -10.33 1.56 -17.69
CA ARG A 452 -9.20 2.28 -17.07
C ARG A 452 -8.04 1.37 -16.69
N THR A 453 -8.31 0.11 -16.32
CA THR A 453 -7.28 -0.92 -16.15
C THR A 453 -6.60 -1.22 -17.48
N VAL A 454 -7.35 -1.42 -18.57
CA VAL A 454 -6.79 -1.62 -19.93
C VAL A 454 -5.92 -0.44 -20.37
N LEU A 455 -6.37 0.81 -20.15
CA LEU A 455 -5.55 2.02 -20.39
C LEU A 455 -4.25 2.06 -19.54
N SER A 456 -4.29 1.49 -18.34
CA SER A 456 -3.10 1.40 -17.47
C SER A 456 -2.15 0.29 -17.95
N LEU A 457 -2.69 -0.82 -18.45
CA LEU A 457 -1.94 -1.92 -19.05
C LEU A 457 -1.25 -1.50 -20.35
N THR A 458 -1.93 -0.81 -21.25
CA THR A 458 -1.32 -0.27 -22.49
C THR A 458 -0.30 0.84 -22.22
N GLY A 459 -0.35 1.49 -21.05
CA GLY A 459 0.66 2.45 -20.57
C GLY A 459 1.99 1.84 -20.11
N VAL A 460 2.14 0.51 -20.08
CA VAL A 460 3.37 -0.18 -19.64
C VAL A 460 4.46 -0.07 -20.72
N LYS A 461 5.47 0.78 -20.48
CA LYS A 461 6.58 1.06 -21.42
C LYS A 461 7.37 -0.17 -21.87
N GLU A 462 7.47 -1.18 -21.02
CA GLU A 462 8.16 -2.44 -21.31
C GLU A 462 7.40 -3.33 -22.31
N GLY A 463 6.17 -2.96 -22.69
CA GLY A 463 5.27 -3.79 -23.47
C GLY A 463 4.63 -4.91 -22.64
N LEU A 464 3.66 -5.57 -23.24
CA LEU A 464 3.01 -6.76 -22.71
C LEU A 464 3.32 -7.93 -23.64
N LYS A 465 3.68 -9.09 -23.07
CA LYS A 465 3.90 -10.33 -23.82
C LYS A 465 2.63 -11.15 -24.00
N GLY A 466 1.77 -11.13 -22.98
CA GLY A 466 0.53 -11.88 -22.94
C GLY A 466 -0.65 -11.12 -23.55
N HIS A 467 -1.70 -11.89 -23.88
CA HIS A 467 -3.01 -11.33 -24.18
C HIS A 467 -3.71 -10.86 -22.89
N ILE A 468 -4.65 -9.94 -23.04
CA ILE A 468 -5.49 -9.42 -21.96
C ILE A 468 -6.91 -9.95 -22.18
N VAL A 469 -7.44 -10.74 -21.25
CA VAL A 469 -8.86 -11.09 -21.18
C VAL A 469 -9.53 -10.12 -20.22
N VAL A 470 -10.66 -9.54 -20.62
CA VAL A 470 -11.42 -8.60 -19.80
C VAL A 470 -12.87 -9.05 -19.72
N GLU A 471 -13.32 -9.33 -18.51
CA GLU A 471 -14.74 -9.51 -18.21
C GLU A 471 -15.44 -8.15 -18.28
N LEU A 472 -16.58 -8.10 -18.96
CA LEU A 472 -17.50 -6.96 -18.96
C LEU A 472 -18.87 -7.39 -18.47
N SER A 473 -19.57 -6.45 -17.87
CA SER A 473 -20.93 -6.60 -17.38
C SER A 473 -21.95 -6.34 -18.48
N ASP A 474 -21.70 -5.33 -19.34
CA ASP A 474 -22.56 -4.94 -20.46
C ASP A 474 -21.87 -5.16 -21.83
N LEU A 475 -22.66 -5.55 -22.83
CA LEU A 475 -22.23 -5.68 -24.23
C LEU A 475 -21.97 -4.34 -24.89
N ASP A 476 -22.76 -3.32 -24.56
CA ASP A 476 -22.69 -2.02 -25.26
C ASP A 476 -21.32 -1.34 -25.04
N ASN A 477 -20.63 -1.69 -23.94
CA ASN A 477 -19.29 -1.23 -23.60
C ASN A 477 -18.16 -1.98 -24.35
N GLU A 478 -18.44 -3.12 -24.99
CA GLU A 478 -17.43 -3.97 -25.65
C GLU A 478 -16.66 -3.23 -26.76
N VAL A 479 -17.38 -2.41 -27.54
CA VAL A 479 -16.82 -1.64 -28.67
C VAL A 479 -15.79 -0.61 -28.17
N LEU A 480 -16.05 0.03 -27.03
CA LEU A 480 -15.13 1.00 -26.42
C LEU A 480 -13.84 0.32 -25.96
N LEU A 481 -13.95 -0.88 -25.40
CA LEU A 481 -12.79 -1.64 -24.93
C LEU A 481 -11.92 -2.11 -26.11
N LYS A 482 -12.53 -2.62 -27.19
CA LYS A 482 -11.82 -3.01 -28.43
C LYS A 482 -11.11 -1.81 -29.09
N LEU A 483 -11.75 -0.65 -29.14
CA LEU A 483 -11.15 0.58 -29.69
C LEU A 483 -9.86 1.01 -28.96
N VAL A 484 -9.81 0.78 -27.64
CA VAL A 484 -8.69 1.19 -26.78
C VAL A 484 -7.62 0.10 -26.63
N GLY A 485 -8.04 -1.16 -26.58
CA GLY A 485 -7.19 -2.32 -26.36
C GLY A 485 -6.47 -2.86 -27.59
N GLY A 486 -7.06 -2.66 -28.78
CA GLY A 486 -6.61 -3.31 -30.01
C GLY A 486 -6.68 -4.83 -29.90
N ASP A 487 -5.88 -5.51 -30.72
CA ASP A 487 -5.99 -6.96 -30.92
C ASP A 487 -5.54 -7.82 -29.72
N LEU A 488 -4.75 -7.21 -28.82
CA LEU A 488 -4.26 -7.80 -27.58
C LEU A 488 -5.36 -8.00 -26.53
N VAL A 489 -6.47 -7.25 -26.62
CA VAL A 489 -7.59 -7.33 -25.68
C VAL A 489 -8.69 -8.21 -26.25
N LYS A 490 -9.09 -9.24 -25.49
CA LYS A 490 -10.26 -10.07 -25.74
C LYS A 490 -11.29 -9.83 -24.64
N THR A 491 -12.53 -9.62 -25.03
CA THR A 491 -13.66 -9.28 -24.17
C THR A 491 -14.54 -10.51 -23.93
N VAL A 492 -15.02 -10.68 -22.70
CA VAL A 492 -15.96 -11.75 -22.32
C VAL A 492 -17.14 -11.13 -21.58
N VAL A 493 -18.34 -11.27 -22.13
CA VAL A 493 -19.57 -10.74 -21.52
C VAL A 493 -20.46 -11.91 -21.10
N ALA A 494 -20.26 -12.37 -19.85
CA ALA A 494 -20.79 -13.66 -19.40
C ALA A 494 -22.33 -13.75 -19.48
N HIS A 495 -23.05 -12.71 -19.04
CA HIS A 495 -24.51 -12.71 -18.98
C HIS A 495 -25.18 -12.91 -20.35
N ASP A 496 -24.60 -12.35 -21.41
CA ASP A 496 -25.09 -12.46 -22.79
C ASP A 496 -24.83 -13.85 -23.38
N VAL A 497 -23.63 -14.40 -23.15
CA VAL A 497 -23.30 -15.78 -23.54
C VAL A 497 -24.25 -16.75 -22.84
N ILE A 498 -24.42 -16.64 -21.52
CA ILE A 498 -25.34 -17.48 -20.73
C ILE A 498 -26.77 -17.34 -21.24
N GLY A 499 -27.26 -16.13 -21.50
CA GLY A 499 -28.59 -15.89 -22.05
C GLY A 499 -28.83 -16.58 -23.40
N ARG A 500 -27.85 -16.55 -24.32
CA ARG A 500 -27.92 -17.30 -25.58
C ARG A 500 -27.93 -18.81 -25.37
N LEU A 501 -27.05 -19.33 -24.49
CA LEU A 501 -26.99 -20.76 -24.18
C LEU A 501 -28.32 -21.25 -23.60
N MET A 502 -28.92 -20.52 -22.66
CA MET A 502 -30.24 -20.83 -22.09
C MET A 502 -31.33 -20.95 -23.18
N ILE A 503 -31.34 -20.04 -24.16
CA ILE A 503 -32.31 -20.10 -25.28
C ILE A 503 -32.06 -21.33 -26.18
N GLN A 504 -30.81 -21.71 -26.41
CA GLN A 504 -30.50 -22.92 -27.17
C GLN A 504 -30.93 -24.19 -26.41
N CYS A 505 -30.62 -24.29 -25.12
CA CYS A 505 -31.02 -25.41 -24.26
C CYS A 505 -32.55 -25.53 -24.13
N ALA A 506 -33.27 -24.40 -24.10
CA ALA A 506 -34.73 -24.39 -24.12
C ALA A 506 -35.34 -24.88 -25.46
N ARG A 507 -34.60 -24.77 -26.57
CA ARG A 507 -35.00 -25.29 -27.88
C ARG A 507 -34.62 -26.77 -28.08
N GLN A 508 -33.49 -27.19 -27.53
CA GLN A 508 -32.92 -28.53 -27.69
C GLN A 508 -32.58 -29.11 -26.30
N PRO A 509 -33.53 -29.84 -25.67
CA PRO A 509 -33.25 -30.56 -24.44
C PRO A 509 -32.05 -31.50 -24.60
N GLY A 510 -31.18 -31.56 -23.58
CA GLY A 510 -29.90 -32.30 -23.62
C GLY A 510 -28.70 -31.44 -24.02
N LEU A 511 -28.88 -30.33 -24.74
CA LEU A 511 -27.77 -29.44 -25.10
C LEU A 511 -27.14 -28.75 -23.88
N ALA A 512 -27.88 -28.62 -22.77
CA ALA A 512 -27.35 -28.07 -21.52
C ALA A 512 -26.19 -28.90 -20.96
N GLN A 513 -26.31 -30.23 -20.98
CA GLN A 513 -25.26 -31.13 -20.51
C GLN A 513 -24.02 -31.05 -21.40
N ILE A 514 -24.21 -30.99 -22.72
CA ILE A 514 -23.12 -30.79 -23.69
C ILE A 514 -22.39 -29.45 -23.43
N TRP A 515 -23.10 -28.37 -23.11
CA TRP A 515 -22.46 -27.10 -22.77
C TRP A 515 -21.78 -27.10 -21.40
N GLU A 516 -22.30 -27.85 -20.42
CA GLU A 516 -21.67 -28.06 -19.11
C GLU A 516 -20.33 -28.80 -19.27
N ASP A 517 -20.31 -29.89 -20.06
CA ASP A 517 -19.12 -30.66 -20.37
C ASP A 517 -18.06 -29.86 -21.16
N ILE A 518 -18.47 -29.10 -22.18
CA ILE A 518 -17.58 -28.37 -23.11
C ILE A 518 -17.02 -27.06 -22.52
N LEU A 519 -17.69 -26.45 -21.53
CA LEU A 519 -17.24 -25.21 -20.90
C LEU A 519 -16.47 -25.44 -19.59
N GLY A 520 -16.47 -26.67 -19.06
CA GLY A 520 -15.59 -27.11 -17.98
C GLY A 520 -14.27 -27.69 -18.49
N PHE A 521 -13.36 -27.97 -17.56
CA PHE A 521 -12.07 -28.62 -17.82
C PHE A 521 -12.02 -30.07 -17.24
N GLU A 522 -13.17 -30.74 -17.14
CA GLU A 522 -13.29 -32.06 -16.49
C GLU A 522 -13.47 -33.23 -17.48
N ASN A 523 -13.79 -32.96 -18.76
CA ASN A 523 -14.16 -33.96 -19.76
C ASN A 523 -13.45 -33.73 -21.11
N CYS A 524 -14.16 -33.26 -22.13
CA CYS A 524 -13.62 -33.04 -23.48
C CYS A 524 -13.57 -31.56 -23.81
N GLU A 525 -12.38 -31.06 -24.14
CA GLU A 525 -12.08 -29.65 -24.34
C GLU A 525 -11.79 -29.31 -25.81
N PHE A 526 -11.82 -28.02 -26.12
CA PHE A 526 -11.42 -27.49 -27.42
C PHE A 526 -9.91 -27.22 -27.50
N TYR A 527 -9.21 -27.98 -28.34
CA TYR A 527 -7.80 -27.75 -28.64
C TYR A 527 -7.60 -27.23 -30.06
N ILE A 528 -6.69 -26.27 -30.20
CA ILE A 528 -6.26 -25.70 -31.48
C ILE A 528 -4.79 -26.04 -31.67
N LYS A 529 -4.47 -26.80 -32.72
CA LYS A 529 -3.10 -27.31 -32.95
C LYS A 529 -2.79 -27.39 -34.44
N ARG A 530 -1.59 -26.96 -34.81
CA ARG A 530 -1.08 -27.12 -36.18
C ARG A 530 -0.61 -28.55 -36.42
N TRP A 531 -1.01 -29.13 -37.55
CA TRP A 531 -0.60 -30.47 -37.97
C TRP A 531 0.01 -30.45 -39.38
N PRO A 532 1.35 -30.23 -39.51
CA PRO A 532 2.00 -30.08 -40.81
C PRO A 532 1.86 -31.29 -41.74
N GLN A 533 1.62 -32.48 -41.20
CA GLN A 533 1.39 -33.72 -41.93
C GLN A 533 0.01 -33.81 -42.62
N LEU A 534 -0.89 -32.85 -42.34
CA LEU A 534 -2.24 -32.77 -42.93
C LEU A 534 -2.39 -31.61 -43.92
N HIS A 535 -1.34 -30.79 -44.15
CA HIS A 535 -1.41 -29.72 -45.15
C HIS A 535 -1.76 -30.31 -46.54
N GLY A 536 -2.67 -29.65 -47.26
CA GLY A 536 -3.12 -30.11 -48.58
C GLY A 536 -4.18 -31.22 -48.56
N MET A 537 -4.57 -31.76 -47.41
CA MET A 537 -5.72 -32.66 -47.28
C MET A 537 -7.05 -31.87 -47.26
N GLN A 538 -8.12 -32.52 -47.72
CA GLN A 538 -9.47 -31.98 -47.61
C GLN A 538 -10.03 -32.18 -46.19
N PHE A 539 -11.01 -31.37 -45.79
CA PHE A 539 -11.59 -31.49 -44.45
C PHE A 539 -12.34 -32.80 -44.24
N GLU A 540 -12.94 -33.39 -45.29
CA GLU A 540 -13.51 -34.75 -45.25
C GLU A 540 -12.51 -35.82 -44.81
N ASP A 541 -11.28 -35.77 -45.31
CA ASP A 541 -10.19 -36.69 -44.92
C ASP A 541 -9.72 -36.40 -43.48
N ILE A 542 -9.63 -35.12 -43.13
CA ILE A 542 -9.22 -34.67 -41.79
C ILE A 542 -10.20 -35.18 -40.73
N LEU A 543 -11.52 -35.08 -40.96
CA LEU A 543 -12.56 -35.54 -40.04
C LEU A 543 -12.41 -37.01 -39.62
N ILE A 544 -11.97 -37.88 -40.55
CA ILE A 544 -11.76 -39.33 -40.28
C ILE A 544 -10.31 -39.69 -39.91
N SER A 545 -9.40 -38.71 -39.89
CA SER A 545 -7.98 -38.93 -39.57
C SER A 545 -7.67 -38.95 -38.06
N PHE A 546 -8.57 -38.47 -37.20
CA PHE A 546 -8.36 -38.44 -35.75
C PHE A 546 -9.19 -39.52 -35.03
N PRO A 547 -8.57 -40.62 -34.55
CA PRO A 547 -9.30 -41.67 -33.82
C PRO A 547 -9.59 -41.32 -32.36
N GLY A 548 -8.82 -40.39 -31.76
CA GLY A 548 -8.93 -39.96 -30.36
C GLY A 548 -9.43 -38.52 -30.17
N ALA A 549 -9.90 -37.87 -31.23
CA ALA A 549 -10.43 -36.50 -31.19
C ALA A 549 -11.44 -36.28 -32.32
N ILE A 550 -12.32 -35.29 -32.17
CA ILE A 550 -13.32 -34.92 -33.17
C ILE A 550 -12.93 -33.56 -33.78
N PRO A 551 -12.41 -33.51 -35.02
CA PRO A 551 -12.20 -32.24 -35.72
C PRO A 551 -13.56 -31.55 -35.94
N CYS A 552 -13.66 -30.29 -35.54
CA CYS A 552 -14.91 -29.53 -35.60
C CYS A 552 -14.75 -28.14 -36.23
N GLY A 553 -13.51 -27.73 -36.54
CA GLY A 553 -13.25 -26.48 -37.23
C GLY A 553 -11.78 -26.30 -37.63
N ILE A 554 -11.51 -25.16 -38.26
CA ILE A 554 -10.17 -24.73 -38.65
C ILE A 554 -10.00 -23.27 -38.26
N LYS A 555 -8.85 -22.93 -37.69
CA LYS A 555 -8.40 -21.56 -37.48
C LYS A 555 -7.52 -21.15 -38.66
N VAL A 556 -8.06 -20.29 -39.50
CA VAL A 556 -7.49 -19.98 -40.82
C VAL A 556 -6.43 -18.88 -40.69
N ALA A 557 -5.17 -19.20 -41.02
CA ALA A 557 -4.05 -18.28 -40.86
C ALA A 557 -4.16 -17.07 -41.78
N SER A 558 -4.60 -17.27 -43.03
CA SER A 558 -4.80 -16.21 -44.03
C SER A 558 -5.91 -15.20 -43.66
N CYS A 559 -6.79 -15.55 -42.72
CA CYS A 559 -7.93 -14.75 -42.28
C CYS A 559 -7.74 -14.23 -40.85
N ASP A 560 -6.52 -13.80 -40.51
CA ASP A 560 -6.15 -13.25 -39.19
C ASP A 560 -6.48 -14.19 -38.02
N GLY A 561 -6.31 -15.50 -38.24
CA GLY A 561 -6.64 -16.53 -37.25
C GLY A 561 -8.14 -16.65 -36.95
N LYS A 562 -9.02 -16.29 -37.89
CA LYS A 562 -10.46 -16.51 -37.76
C LYS A 562 -10.77 -18.01 -37.66
N ILE A 563 -11.54 -18.39 -36.65
CA ILE A 563 -12.07 -19.75 -36.47
C ILE A 563 -13.31 -19.93 -37.37
N ILE A 564 -13.30 -21.01 -38.15
CA ILE A 564 -14.43 -21.50 -38.94
C ILE A 564 -14.84 -22.85 -38.35
N LEU A 565 -16.03 -22.91 -37.73
CA LEU A 565 -16.63 -24.16 -37.27
C LEU A 565 -17.32 -24.85 -38.45
N ASN A 566 -17.19 -26.18 -38.54
CA ASN A 566 -17.71 -27.02 -39.62
C ASN A 566 -17.49 -26.40 -41.02
N PRO A 567 -16.22 -26.23 -41.46
CA PRO A 567 -15.92 -25.81 -42.83
C PRO A 567 -16.47 -26.80 -43.85
N GLU A 568 -16.54 -26.38 -45.12
CA GLU A 568 -16.98 -27.26 -46.20
C GLU A 568 -16.05 -28.48 -46.35
N ASP A 569 -16.61 -29.65 -46.65
CA ASP A 569 -15.89 -30.93 -46.80
C ASP A 569 -14.67 -30.81 -47.74
N SER A 570 -14.80 -30.00 -48.80
CA SER A 570 -13.78 -29.73 -49.82
C SER A 570 -12.73 -28.68 -49.43
N TYR A 571 -12.80 -28.11 -48.21
CA TYR A 571 -11.80 -27.15 -47.73
C TYR A 571 -10.43 -27.83 -47.62
N VAL A 572 -9.45 -27.29 -48.33
CA VAL A 572 -8.06 -27.79 -48.31
C VAL A 572 -7.27 -27.06 -47.24
N LEU A 573 -6.71 -27.80 -46.27
CA LEU A 573 -5.91 -27.23 -45.18
C LEU A 573 -4.65 -26.54 -45.73
N GLN A 574 -4.49 -25.25 -45.46
CA GLN A 574 -3.36 -24.47 -45.94
C GLN A 574 -2.12 -24.61 -45.04
N GLU A 575 -0.97 -24.14 -45.53
CA GLU A 575 0.19 -23.93 -44.66
C GLU A 575 -0.15 -22.88 -43.59
N ASP A 576 0.22 -23.17 -42.35
CA ASP A 576 -0.03 -22.38 -41.12
C ASP A 576 -1.46 -22.45 -40.55
N ASP A 577 -2.43 -23.08 -41.23
CA ASP A 577 -3.75 -23.34 -40.65
C ASP A 577 -3.65 -24.29 -39.42
N GLU A 578 -4.45 -24.01 -38.40
CA GLU A 578 -4.53 -24.83 -37.18
C GLU A 578 -5.89 -25.53 -37.10
N ILE A 579 -5.91 -26.81 -36.75
CA ILE A 579 -7.14 -27.60 -36.66
C ILE A 579 -7.74 -27.41 -35.26
N LEU A 580 -9.03 -27.12 -35.20
CA LEU A 580 -9.82 -27.13 -33.96
C LEU A 580 -10.43 -28.52 -33.78
N VAL A 581 -10.07 -29.18 -32.69
CA VAL A 581 -10.60 -30.50 -32.31
C VAL A 581 -11.26 -30.44 -30.93
N ILE A 582 -12.15 -31.39 -30.68
CA ILE A 582 -12.62 -31.74 -29.34
C ILE A 582 -11.89 -33.03 -28.92
N ALA A 583 -11.18 -33.02 -27.79
CA ALA A 583 -10.43 -34.16 -27.26
C ALA A 583 -10.40 -34.15 -25.72
N GLU A 584 -9.93 -35.23 -25.09
CA GLU A 584 -9.83 -35.36 -23.62
C GLU A 584 -8.68 -34.53 -23.03
N ASP A 585 -7.53 -34.46 -23.71
CA ASP A 585 -6.34 -33.68 -23.29
C ASP A 585 -5.48 -33.29 -24.51
N ASP A 586 -4.55 -32.34 -24.36
CA ASP A 586 -3.74 -31.75 -25.44
C ASP A 586 -2.70 -32.70 -26.08
N ASP A 587 -2.37 -33.79 -25.37
CA ASP A 587 -1.44 -34.85 -25.75
C ASP A 587 -2.12 -36.18 -26.14
N SER A 588 -3.41 -36.34 -25.82
CA SER A 588 -4.17 -37.59 -26.00
C SER A 588 -4.50 -37.95 -27.47
N TYR A 589 -4.34 -37.00 -28.40
CA TYR A 589 -4.73 -37.15 -29.80
C TYR A 589 -3.60 -36.87 -30.81
N ALA A 590 -3.60 -37.64 -31.89
CA ALA A 590 -2.76 -37.44 -33.06
C ALA A 590 -3.47 -37.91 -34.35
N PRO A 591 -3.14 -37.36 -35.53
CA PRO A 591 -3.65 -37.87 -36.79
C PRO A 591 -3.09 -39.26 -37.10
N ALA A 592 -3.97 -40.19 -37.45
CA ALA A 592 -3.67 -41.51 -37.97
C ALA A 592 -3.76 -41.53 -39.51
N ALA A 593 -3.30 -42.63 -40.12
CA ALA A 593 -3.54 -42.88 -41.53
C ALA A 593 -5.04 -43.07 -41.81
N LEU A 594 -5.51 -42.57 -42.95
CA LEU A 594 -6.92 -42.69 -43.35
C LEU A 594 -7.38 -44.16 -43.36
N PRO A 595 -8.57 -44.47 -42.82
CA PRO A 595 -9.06 -45.85 -42.73
C PRO A 595 -9.30 -46.44 -44.13
N THR A 596 -8.56 -47.50 -44.47
CA THR A 596 -8.67 -48.16 -45.78
C THR A 596 -10.02 -48.84 -45.95
N VAL A 597 -10.90 -48.26 -46.78
CA VAL A 597 -12.20 -48.85 -47.09
C VAL A 597 -12.03 -50.12 -47.92
N LEU A 598 -12.37 -51.28 -47.33
CA LEU A 598 -12.43 -52.56 -48.04
C LEU A 598 -13.62 -52.56 -49.02
N SER A 599 -13.37 -52.24 -50.29
CA SER A 599 -14.37 -52.25 -51.35
C SER A 599 -14.79 -53.68 -51.73
N PHE A 600 -15.73 -54.24 -50.96
CA PHE A 600 -16.30 -55.54 -51.28
C PHE A 600 -17.27 -55.43 -52.47
N SER A 601 -16.75 -55.67 -53.67
CA SER A 601 -17.59 -55.79 -54.87
C SER A 601 -18.51 -57.01 -54.73
N LEU A 602 -19.76 -56.75 -54.36
CA LEU A 602 -20.84 -57.72 -54.49
C LEU A 602 -20.99 -58.06 -55.97
N ARG A 603 -20.35 -59.15 -56.41
CA ARG A 603 -20.74 -59.81 -57.65
C ARG A 603 -22.19 -60.22 -57.48
N ASN A 604 -23.08 -59.60 -58.25
CA ASN A 604 -24.40 -60.16 -58.53
C ASN A 604 -24.17 -61.60 -58.98
N LYS A 605 -24.60 -62.56 -58.17
CA LYS A 605 -24.86 -63.91 -58.64
C LYS A 605 -26.21 -63.84 -59.32
N ASP A 606 -26.22 -64.05 -60.63
CA ASP A 606 -27.43 -64.17 -61.41
C ASP A 606 -28.31 -65.28 -60.81
N PHE A 607 -29.45 -64.89 -60.24
CA PHE A 607 -30.55 -65.80 -59.96
C PHE A 607 -31.45 -65.82 -61.19
N LEU A 608 -31.25 -66.86 -62.01
CA LEU A 608 -32.19 -67.33 -63.04
C LEU A 608 -33.37 -68.07 -62.39
#